data_AF-A0A1T3NP51-F1
#
_entry.id   AF-A0A1T3NP51-F1
#
_cell.length_a   1.000
_cell.length_b   1.000
_cell.length_c   1.000
_cell.angle_alpha   90.00
_cell.angle_beta   90.00
_cell.angle_gamma   90.00
#
_symmetry.space_group_name_H-M   'P 1'
#
loop_
_entity.id
_entity.type
_entity.pdbx_description
1 polymer ?
#
loop_
_entity_poly.entity_id
_entity_poly.type
_entity_poly.pdbx_seq_one_letter_code
_entity_poly.pdbx_strand_id
1 'polypeptide(L)'
;MVSLTSWTFETRPDDGTGFGDVVQGLATTDGLTPRQDLRLRVPVTEPGNVTEHQREALDRIAGGATTLPQRLPTGERTIAFHRGPFTALKPQPLPDPGEGRVRLDSSGEALVYLEKYGVFDTSYAAAFTAGRTLALADADYRKALLEFRRAARFAVRRLAAHPDPVGRAVSARHLTAPLAIESFDRMLRDDGGARLGRAVREAPAALRAGRRRTTTRAARTTEDAGSLLADAGVRSVLREAAGDEFVGVRGRLDRLRLLETTTFDNLVPDSRMLPQESIRFFHVDPQWIRAAVDGALSIGVGHALDADLNSLALEGGPIPACGVLIRSSLIPGWPTTIHTGLRNGVEVEPLRTAVYGTDVRLVLFPVVIDRFEIAEPPRGICFGIGNLGTIELREIEGDEIGHGKGEFPADRDFGAYLRDRDTGVLNICGPGTALLDGLEAAHGGVRLSSARFALQMIQAPQVQSFIRP
;
A
#
# COMPACT_ATOMS: atom_id res chain seq x y z
N MET A 1 -46.26 15.75 14.31
CA MET A 1 -45.46 16.89 13.80
C MET A 1 -45.30 17.86 14.95
N VAL A 2 -44.13 17.91 15.59
CA VAL A 2 -43.87 18.83 16.71
C VAL A 2 -43.38 20.13 16.08
N SER A 3 -44.21 21.17 16.10
CA SER A 3 -43.80 22.53 15.74
C SER A 3 -43.33 23.20 17.02
N LEU A 4 -42.07 23.63 17.05
CA LEU A 4 -41.52 24.41 18.16
C LEU A 4 -42.03 25.85 18.04
N THR A 5 -42.70 26.36 19.07
CA THR A 5 -43.28 27.71 19.11
C THR A 5 -42.23 28.81 19.09
N SER A 6 -41.04 28.57 19.65
CA SER A 6 -39.83 29.35 19.42
C SER A 6 -38.59 28.52 19.77
N TRP A 7 -37.44 28.91 19.22
CA TRP A 7 -36.14 28.35 19.55
C TRP A 7 -35.09 29.47 19.49
N THR A 8 -34.10 29.38 20.37
CA THR A 8 -32.95 30.28 20.40
C THR A 8 -31.71 29.39 20.51
N PHE A 9 -30.70 29.68 19.71
CA PHE A 9 -29.41 29.01 19.77
C PHE A 9 -28.31 30.06 19.78
N GLU A 10 -27.20 29.74 20.42
CA GLU A 10 -25.98 30.54 20.36
C GLU A 10 -25.07 29.95 19.28
N THR A 11 -24.80 30.73 18.26
CA THR A 11 -23.78 30.43 17.25
C THR A 11 -22.44 30.94 17.75
N ARG A 12 -21.42 30.07 17.74
CA ARG A 12 -20.06 30.55 17.88
C ARG A 12 -19.70 31.29 16.59
N PRO A 13 -18.96 32.41 16.66
CA PRO A 13 -18.40 33.02 15.46
C PRO A 13 -17.61 31.97 14.70
N ASP A 14 -17.89 31.84 13.41
CA ASP A 14 -17.12 31.01 12.50
C ASP A 14 -15.68 31.52 12.49
N ASP A 15 -14.70 30.63 12.62
CA ASP A 15 -13.28 30.98 12.47
C ASP A 15 -12.93 31.27 11.00
N GLY A 16 -13.90 31.06 10.10
CA GLY A 16 -13.85 31.41 8.69
C GLY A 16 -13.10 30.38 7.86
N THR A 17 -12.76 29.21 8.42
CA THR A 17 -12.02 28.16 7.72
C THR A 17 -12.90 26.93 7.57
N GLY A 18 -13.58 26.82 6.42
CA GLY A 18 -14.42 25.66 6.09
C GLY A 18 -13.61 24.49 5.52
N PHE A 19 -14.29 23.37 5.28
CA PHE A 19 -13.71 22.18 4.66
C PHE A 19 -12.98 22.52 3.35
N GLY A 20 -13.62 23.28 2.47
CA GLY A 20 -13.06 23.69 1.18
C GLY A 20 -11.77 24.50 1.33
N ASP A 21 -11.70 25.40 2.31
CA ASP A 21 -10.51 26.22 2.55
C ASP A 21 -9.32 25.36 2.98
N VAL A 22 -9.56 24.38 3.88
CA VAL A 22 -8.52 23.43 4.31
C VAL A 22 -8.05 22.57 3.15
N VAL A 23 -8.99 22.02 2.37
CA VAL A 23 -8.67 21.12 1.25
C VAL A 23 -7.96 21.88 0.11
N GLN A 24 -8.35 23.12 -0.17
CA GLN A 24 -7.67 24.01 -1.10
C GLN A 24 -6.26 24.36 -0.61
N GLY A 25 -6.09 24.55 0.70
CA GLY A 25 -4.80 24.74 1.36
C GLY A 25 -3.79 23.61 1.12
N LEU A 26 -4.26 22.36 0.96
CA LEU A 26 -3.39 21.21 0.69
C LEU A 26 -2.60 21.36 -0.62
N ALA A 27 -3.22 22.00 -1.62
CA ALA A 27 -2.73 22.12 -2.97
C ALA A 27 -2.14 23.50 -3.29
N THR A 28 -2.25 24.46 -2.37
CA THR A 28 -1.83 25.85 -2.57
C THR A 28 -0.72 26.25 -1.59
N THR A 29 -0.01 27.34 -1.87
CA THR A 29 1.04 27.87 -0.97
C THR A 29 0.52 28.90 0.03
N ASP A 30 -0.51 29.64 -0.36
CA ASP A 30 -1.09 30.80 0.35
C ASP A 30 -2.63 30.77 0.30
N GLY A 31 -3.22 29.60 0.03
CA GLY A 31 -4.66 29.44 -0.17
C GLY A 31 -5.13 29.73 -1.60
N LEU A 32 -4.32 30.39 -2.45
CA LEU A 32 -4.73 30.83 -3.79
C LEU A 32 -3.82 30.29 -4.89
N THR A 33 -2.51 30.36 -4.67
CA THR A 33 -1.47 30.01 -5.64
C THR A 33 -1.26 28.49 -5.64
N PRO A 34 -1.54 27.79 -6.76
CA PRO A 34 -1.32 26.35 -6.85
C PRO A 34 0.15 26.00 -6.63
N ARG A 35 0.40 24.95 -5.85
CA ARG A 35 1.73 24.35 -5.72
C ARG A 35 2.14 23.80 -7.08
N GLN A 36 3.37 24.13 -7.50
CA GLN A 36 3.92 23.64 -8.76
C GLN A 36 4.12 22.12 -8.79
N ASP A 37 4.24 21.49 -7.62
CA ASP A 37 4.44 20.05 -7.52
C ASP A 37 3.74 19.48 -6.29
N LEU A 38 2.96 18.42 -6.51
CA LEU A 38 2.28 17.65 -5.47
C LEU A 38 2.92 16.26 -5.30
N ARG A 39 4.07 15.98 -5.90
CA ARG A 39 4.77 14.69 -5.74
C ARG A 39 5.53 14.62 -4.42
N LEU A 40 5.61 13.42 -3.84
CA LEU A 40 6.37 13.17 -2.61
C LEU A 40 7.89 13.25 -2.85
N ARG A 41 8.45 14.45 -2.70
CA ARG A 41 9.90 14.70 -2.79
C ARG A 41 10.32 15.89 -1.94
N VAL A 42 11.62 15.98 -1.65
CA VAL A 42 12.18 17.14 -0.96
C VAL A 42 12.10 18.34 -1.91
N PRO A 43 11.62 19.51 -1.44
CA PRO A 43 11.68 20.74 -2.25
C PRO A 43 13.14 21.14 -2.47
N VAL A 44 13.49 21.42 -3.72
CA VAL A 44 14.84 21.83 -4.11
C VAL A 44 14.77 23.12 -4.91
N THR A 45 15.63 24.07 -4.55
CA THR A 45 15.89 25.26 -5.37
C THR A 45 17.02 24.94 -6.33
N GLU A 46 16.73 24.96 -7.64
CA GLU A 46 17.74 24.69 -8.65
C GLU A 46 18.80 25.80 -8.70
N PRO A 47 20.11 25.47 -8.72
CA PRO A 47 21.16 26.45 -8.96
C PRO A 47 21.05 27.05 -10.36
N GLY A 48 21.36 28.35 -10.52
CA GLY A 48 21.24 29.04 -11.83
C GLY A 48 22.15 28.48 -12.94
N ASN A 49 23.28 27.85 -12.60
CA ASN A 49 24.18 27.16 -13.54
C ASN A 49 24.42 25.73 -13.05
N VAL A 50 23.60 24.79 -13.53
CA VAL A 50 23.65 23.38 -13.15
C VAL A 50 24.75 22.66 -13.95
N THR A 51 25.78 22.17 -13.26
CA THR A 51 26.76 21.24 -13.85
C THR A 51 26.12 19.89 -14.15
N GLU A 52 26.71 19.07 -15.03
CA GLU A 52 26.18 17.72 -15.30
C GLU A 52 26.05 16.87 -14.03
N HIS A 53 27.03 16.97 -13.12
CA HIS A 53 27.02 16.27 -11.84
C HIS A 53 25.89 16.72 -10.92
N GLN A 54 25.61 18.02 -10.89
CA GLN A 54 24.48 18.57 -10.14
C GLN A 54 23.15 18.14 -10.76
N ARG A 55 23.06 18.03 -12.09
CA ARG A 55 21.84 17.60 -12.78
C ARG A 55 21.42 16.19 -12.36
N GLU A 56 22.33 15.23 -12.36
CA GLU A 56 21.99 13.85 -11.96
C GLU A 56 21.64 13.75 -10.46
N ALA A 57 22.27 14.55 -9.59
CA ALA A 57 21.88 14.64 -8.19
C ALA A 57 20.47 15.25 -8.02
N LEU A 58 20.15 16.29 -8.78
CA LEU A 58 18.83 16.90 -8.84
C LEU A 58 17.78 15.92 -9.36
N ASP A 59 18.11 15.12 -10.39
CA ASP A 59 17.22 14.09 -10.95
C ASP A 59 16.88 13.01 -9.91
N ARG A 60 17.85 12.61 -9.09
CA ARG A 60 17.62 11.67 -7.97
C ARG A 60 16.68 12.25 -6.92
N ILE A 61 16.87 13.51 -6.55
CA ILE A 61 15.98 14.19 -5.60
C ILE A 61 14.60 14.41 -6.21
N ALA A 62 14.52 14.74 -7.49
CA ALA A 62 13.28 14.82 -8.26
C ALA A 62 12.54 13.47 -8.30
N GLY A 63 13.27 12.36 -8.27
CA GLY A 63 12.75 10.99 -8.10
C GLY A 63 12.24 10.65 -6.70
N GLY A 64 12.47 11.51 -5.70
CA GLY A 64 12.06 11.30 -4.30
C GLY A 64 13.18 10.82 -3.38
N ALA A 65 14.44 10.79 -3.84
CA ALA A 65 15.58 10.50 -2.95
C ALA A 65 15.91 11.70 -2.05
N THR A 66 16.35 11.40 -0.83
CA THR A 66 17.01 12.36 0.07
C THR A 66 18.45 11.91 0.34
N THR A 67 19.22 12.77 0.99
CA THR A 67 20.58 12.46 1.42
C THR A 67 20.62 12.31 2.93
N LEU A 68 21.15 11.18 3.41
CA LEU A 68 21.33 10.93 4.83
C LEU A 68 22.83 10.84 5.17
N PRO A 69 23.26 11.31 6.35
CA PRO A 69 24.61 11.05 6.83
C PRO A 69 24.83 9.53 6.97
N GLN A 70 25.95 9.04 6.44
CA GLN A 70 26.33 7.63 6.51
C GLN A 70 27.71 7.49 7.16
N ARG A 71 27.89 6.42 7.93
CA ARG A 71 29.21 5.97 8.37
C ARG A 71 29.53 4.63 7.71
N LEU A 72 30.65 4.56 7.01
CA LEU A 72 31.11 3.33 6.37
C LEU A 72 31.73 2.37 7.41
N PRO A 73 31.84 1.06 7.10
CA PRO A 73 32.51 0.09 7.97
C PRO A 73 33.96 0.46 8.32
N THR A 74 34.63 1.21 7.44
CA THR A 74 35.98 1.77 7.64
C THR A 74 36.03 2.89 8.69
N GLY A 75 34.87 3.38 9.15
CA GLY A 75 34.73 4.47 10.11
C GLY A 75 34.59 5.86 9.47
N GLU A 76 34.83 5.98 8.16
CA GLU A 76 34.68 7.22 7.39
C GLU A 76 33.24 7.74 7.44
N ARG A 77 33.10 9.07 7.49
CA ARG A 77 31.81 9.75 7.42
C ARG A 77 31.60 10.24 6.00
N THR A 78 30.49 9.84 5.40
CA THR A 78 30.07 10.24 4.05
C THR A 78 28.57 10.54 4.06
N ILE A 79 28.01 10.79 2.90
CA ILE A 79 26.56 10.86 2.68
C ILE A 79 26.13 9.67 1.83
N ALA A 80 24.88 9.26 1.98
CA ALA A 80 24.24 8.30 1.11
C ALA A 80 22.94 8.86 0.56
N PHE A 81 22.63 8.51 -0.68
CA PHE A 81 21.25 8.63 -1.14
C PHE A 81 20.40 7.58 -0.45
N HIS A 82 19.18 7.97 -0.13
CA HIS A 82 18.20 7.12 0.52
C HIS A 82 16.79 7.51 0.09
N ARG A 83 15.95 6.51 -0.15
CA ARG A 83 14.51 6.66 -0.32
C ARG A 83 13.76 5.50 0.34
N GLY A 84 12.53 5.81 0.73
CA GLY A 84 11.55 4.82 1.15
C GLY A 84 10.94 4.05 -0.03
N PRO A 85 9.82 3.33 0.21
CA PRO A 85 9.06 2.66 -0.82
C PRO A 85 8.33 3.63 -1.76
N PHE A 86 8.21 4.91 -1.40
CA PHE A 86 7.48 5.91 -2.16
C PHE A 86 8.42 6.72 -3.05
N THR A 87 8.03 6.88 -4.31
CA THR A 87 8.83 7.50 -5.37
C THR A 87 8.02 8.56 -6.12
N ALA A 88 8.63 9.68 -6.44
CA ALA A 88 7.97 10.77 -7.18
C ALA A 88 7.92 10.49 -8.69
N LEU A 89 8.75 9.57 -9.18
CA LEU A 89 8.79 9.12 -10.56
C LEU A 89 8.50 7.62 -10.62
N LYS A 90 8.11 7.12 -11.79
CA LYS A 90 7.90 5.68 -11.99
C LYS A 90 9.17 4.92 -11.54
N PRO A 91 9.04 3.92 -10.65
CA PRO A 91 10.19 3.21 -10.10
C PRO A 91 10.93 2.48 -11.22
N GLN A 92 12.26 2.55 -11.15
CA GLN A 92 13.14 1.81 -12.05
C GLN A 92 13.28 0.37 -11.55
N PRO A 93 13.42 -0.63 -12.44
CA PRO A 93 13.68 -1.99 -12.03
C PRO A 93 15.01 -2.07 -11.23
N LEU A 94 15.05 -2.96 -10.24
CA LEU A 94 16.30 -3.37 -9.60
C LEU A 94 17.19 -4.00 -10.69
N PRO A 95 18.50 -3.72 -10.72
CA PRO A 95 19.44 -4.54 -11.47
C PRO A 95 19.26 -6.01 -11.09
N ASP A 96 19.34 -6.90 -12.07
CA ASP A 96 19.25 -8.34 -11.84
C ASP A 96 20.24 -8.75 -10.74
N PRO A 97 19.83 -9.47 -9.66
CA PRO A 97 20.75 -9.95 -8.64
C PRO A 97 21.87 -10.85 -9.17
N GLY A 98 21.81 -11.25 -10.46
CA GLY A 98 22.84 -11.98 -11.19
C GLY A 98 22.29 -13.28 -11.76
N GLU A 99 23.00 -13.89 -12.71
CA GLU A 99 22.55 -15.11 -13.39
C GLU A 99 22.09 -16.19 -12.39
N GLY A 100 20.81 -16.58 -12.52
CA GLY A 100 20.19 -17.65 -11.72
C GLY A 100 19.80 -17.27 -10.29
N ARG A 101 19.97 -16.02 -9.85
CA ARG A 101 19.59 -15.60 -8.50
C ARG A 101 18.15 -15.06 -8.46
N VAL A 102 17.38 -15.53 -7.48
CA VAL A 102 15.94 -15.19 -7.36
C VAL A 102 15.69 -14.19 -6.22
N ARG A 103 16.69 -13.90 -5.37
CA ARG A 103 16.53 -13.04 -4.17
C ARG A 103 17.86 -12.42 -3.72
N LEU A 104 17.76 -11.44 -2.84
CA LEU A 104 18.90 -10.92 -2.07
C LEU A 104 19.14 -11.79 -0.82
N ASP A 105 20.40 -12.11 -0.53
CA ASP A 105 20.80 -12.87 0.66
C ASP A 105 21.27 -11.96 1.80
N SER A 106 21.77 -10.77 1.47
CA SER A 106 22.22 -9.79 2.46
C SER A 106 21.87 -8.35 2.07
N SER A 107 21.89 -7.46 3.06
CA SER A 107 21.73 -6.02 2.82
C SER A 107 22.89 -5.42 2.01
N GLY A 108 24.07 -6.05 2.03
CA GLY A 108 25.23 -5.59 1.26
C GLY A 108 25.06 -5.78 -0.25
N GLU A 109 24.36 -6.83 -0.68
CA GLU A 109 24.04 -7.07 -2.10
C GLU A 109 23.05 -6.05 -2.66
N ALA A 110 22.33 -5.35 -1.78
CA ALA A 110 21.36 -4.33 -2.13
C ALA A 110 21.93 -2.90 -2.05
N LEU A 111 23.23 -2.75 -1.76
CA LEU A 111 23.92 -1.46 -1.82
C LEU A 111 24.24 -1.13 -3.28
N VAL A 112 23.81 0.03 -3.73
CA VAL A 112 24.12 0.52 -5.08
C VAL A 112 25.23 1.56 -4.95
N TYR A 113 26.42 1.22 -5.44
CA TYR A 113 27.56 2.15 -5.44
C TYR A 113 27.45 3.10 -6.64
N LEU A 114 27.44 4.41 -6.36
CA LEU A 114 27.46 5.45 -7.36
C LEU A 114 28.90 5.91 -7.57
N GLU A 115 29.63 5.18 -8.41
CA GLU A 115 31.06 5.38 -8.67
C GLU A 115 31.38 6.83 -9.02
N LYS A 116 30.53 7.48 -9.83
CA LYS A 116 30.67 8.89 -10.25
C LYS A 116 30.78 9.88 -9.09
N TYR A 117 30.19 9.55 -7.93
CA TYR A 117 30.17 10.42 -6.74
C TYR A 117 30.96 9.84 -5.56
N GLY A 118 31.36 8.57 -5.64
CA GLY A 118 31.95 7.85 -4.51
C GLY A 118 30.99 7.67 -3.33
N VAL A 119 29.68 7.70 -3.54
CA VAL A 119 28.64 7.53 -2.50
C VAL A 119 27.75 6.33 -2.79
N PHE A 120 27.04 5.85 -1.76
CA PHE A 120 26.07 4.77 -1.92
C PHE A 120 24.64 5.30 -2.04
N ASP A 121 23.82 4.59 -2.81
CA ASP A 121 22.38 4.57 -2.65
C ASP A 121 22.02 3.36 -1.77
N THR A 122 21.49 3.66 -0.60
CA THR A 122 21.23 2.70 0.48
C THR A 122 19.78 2.24 0.52
N SER A 123 18.95 2.64 -0.44
CA SER A 123 17.49 2.51 -0.37
C SER A 123 17.04 1.05 -0.26
N TYR A 124 17.57 0.17 -1.11
CA TYR A 124 17.24 -1.25 -1.08
C TYR A 124 17.93 -1.99 0.08
N ALA A 125 19.16 -1.60 0.44
CA ALA A 125 19.85 -2.12 1.62
C ALA A 125 19.11 -1.80 2.92
N ALA A 126 18.54 -0.59 3.01
CA ALA A 126 17.70 -0.16 4.11
C ALA A 126 16.36 -0.91 4.11
N ALA A 127 15.72 -1.11 2.96
CA ALA A 127 14.51 -1.93 2.83
C ALA A 127 14.73 -3.35 3.36
N PHE A 128 15.81 -3.99 2.90
CA PHE A 128 16.23 -5.31 3.38
C PHE A 128 16.40 -5.33 4.89
N THR A 129 17.14 -4.34 5.42
CA THR A 129 17.41 -4.25 6.86
C THR A 129 16.14 -4.01 7.67
N ALA A 130 15.21 -3.19 7.16
CA ALA A 130 13.91 -2.94 7.76
C ALA A 130 13.08 -4.23 7.84
N GLY A 131 12.97 -4.97 6.72
CA GLY A 131 12.27 -6.25 6.69
C GLY A 131 12.87 -7.28 7.66
N ARG A 132 14.20 -7.40 7.70
CA ARG A 132 14.91 -8.26 8.66
C ARG A 132 14.61 -7.85 10.11
N THR A 133 14.61 -6.56 10.40
CA THR A 133 14.37 -6.03 11.76
C THR A 133 12.94 -6.28 12.21
N LEU A 134 11.96 -6.04 11.33
CA LEU A 134 10.55 -6.36 11.58
C LEU A 134 10.34 -7.85 11.83
N ALA A 135 11.00 -8.71 11.06
CA ALA A 135 10.98 -10.15 11.27
C ALA A 135 11.62 -10.55 12.61
N LEU A 136 12.72 -9.92 13.02
CA LEU A 136 13.37 -10.20 14.30
C LEU A 136 12.55 -9.75 15.51
N ALA A 137 11.82 -8.64 15.37
CA ALA A 137 10.96 -8.09 16.41
C ALA A 137 9.71 -8.95 16.68
N ASP A 138 9.32 -9.81 15.74
CA ASP A 138 8.11 -10.63 15.82
C ASP A 138 8.44 -12.09 16.19
N ALA A 139 8.16 -12.49 17.43
CA ALA A 139 8.45 -13.84 17.92
C ALA A 139 7.60 -14.93 17.23
N ASP A 140 6.34 -14.63 16.95
CA ASP A 140 5.41 -15.59 16.34
C ASP A 140 5.77 -15.84 14.88
N TYR A 141 6.10 -14.78 14.14
CA TYR A 141 6.60 -14.91 12.77
C TYR A 141 7.89 -15.73 12.71
N ARG A 142 8.85 -15.49 13.62
CA ARG A 142 10.10 -16.28 13.67
C ARG A 142 9.83 -17.75 13.89
N LYS A 143 8.95 -18.09 14.83
CA LYS A 143 8.58 -19.47 15.12
C LYS A 143 7.94 -20.12 13.88
N ALA A 144 6.95 -19.45 13.29
CA ALA A 144 6.25 -19.95 12.10
C ALA A 144 7.20 -20.15 10.91
N LEU A 145 8.13 -19.22 10.68
CA LEU A 145 9.12 -19.32 9.61
C LEU A 145 10.06 -20.52 9.78
N LEU A 146 10.51 -20.79 11.00
CA LEU A 146 11.37 -21.93 11.30
C LEU A 146 10.62 -23.26 11.16
N GLU A 147 9.38 -23.36 11.62
CA GLU A 147 8.56 -24.56 11.48
C GLU A 147 8.16 -24.82 10.03
N PHE A 148 7.79 -23.77 9.28
CA PHE A 148 7.59 -23.83 7.82
C PHE A 148 8.81 -24.45 7.13
N ARG A 149 10.02 -23.92 7.40
CA ARG A 149 11.25 -24.44 6.78
C ARG A 149 11.54 -25.87 7.20
N ARG A 150 11.32 -26.21 8.47
CA ARG A 150 11.50 -27.57 8.96
C ARG A 150 10.58 -28.56 8.24
N ALA A 151 9.29 -28.23 8.11
CA ALA A 151 8.31 -29.03 7.40
C ALA A 151 8.67 -29.18 5.92
N ALA A 152 8.96 -28.07 5.25
CA ALA A 152 9.32 -28.08 3.83
C ALA A 152 10.64 -28.83 3.56
N ARG A 153 11.67 -28.68 4.40
CA ARG A 153 12.91 -29.46 4.32
C ARG A 153 12.65 -30.96 4.46
N PHE A 154 11.82 -31.35 5.43
CA PHE A 154 11.46 -32.75 5.63
C PHE A 154 10.74 -33.31 4.39
N ALA A 155 9.81 -32.55 3.83
CA ALA A 155 9.05 -32.90 2.63
C ALA A 155 9.95 -33.02 1.38
N VAL A 156 10.86 -32.07 1.14
CA VAL A 156 11.84 -32.13 0.03
C VAL A 156 12.78 -33.32 0.18
N ARG A 157 13.35 -33.54 1.37
CA ARG A 157 14.23 -34.70 1.62
C ARG A 157 13.52 -36.02 1.37
N ARG A 158 12.22 -36.07 1.65
CA ARG A 158 11.39 -37.26 1.46
C ARG A 158 11.06 -37.52 -0.01
N LEU A 159 10.77 -36.47 -0.77
CA LEU A 159 10.63 -36.51 -2.25
C LEU A 159 11.93 -36.96 -2.91
N ALA A 160 13.05 -36.34 -2.56
CA ALA A 160 14.36 -36.79 -3.03
C ALA A 160 14.63 -38.25 -2.63
N ALA A 161 14.17 -38.66 -1.45
CA ALA A 161 14.38 -40.02 -0.96
C ALA A 161 13.57 -41.11 -1.67
N HIS A 162 12.45 -40.74 -2.29
CA HIS A 162 11.55 -41.63 -3.00
C HIS A 162 11.13 -40.91 -4.28
N PRO A 163 11.87 -41.08 -5.40
CA PRO A 163 11.57 -40.43 -6.68
C PRO A 163 10.52 -41.17 -7.53
N ASP A 164 10.23 -42.45 -7.25
CA ASP A 164 9.12 -43.21 -7.89
C ASP A 164 7.71 -42.55 -7.83
N PRO A 165 7.31 -41.81 -6.77
CA PRO A 165 6.07 -41.08 -6.75
C PRO A 165 6.12 -39.77 -7.56
N VAL A 166 7.25 -39.34 -8.15
CA VAL A 166 7.29 -38.16 -9.03
C VAL A 166 6.52 -38.39 -10.36
N GLY A 167 6.17 -39.64 -10.68
CA GLY A 167 5.23 -40.01 -11.75
C GLY A 167 3.79 -40.32 -11.30
N ARG A 168 3.48 -40.20 -10.00
CA ARG A 168 2.15 -40.41 -9.40
C ARG A 168 1.72 -39.11 -8.71
N ALA A 169 0.43 -38.89 -8.46
CA ALA A 169 -0.01 -37.71 -7.72
C ALA A 169 0.55 -37.73 -6.28
N VAL A 170 1.68 -37.04 -6.04
CA VAL A 170 2.18 -36.77 -4.69
C VAL A 170 1.19 -35.80 -4.03
N SER A 171 0.75 -36.13 -2.82
CA SER A 171 -0.10 -35.24 -2.01
C SER A 171 0.64 -34.84 -0.75
N ALA A 172 0.21 -33.75 -0.11
CA ALA A 172 0.81 -33.30 1.14
C ALA A 172 0.78 -34.39 2.22
N ARG A 173 -0.29 -35.19 2.26
CA ARG A 173 -0.39 -36.37 3.14
C ARG A 173 0.77 -37.34 2.92
N HIS A 174 1.17 -37.60 1.68
CA HIS A 174 2.31 -38.48 1.40
C HIS A 174 3.65 -37.89 1.85
N LEU A 175 3.73 -36.60 2.17
CA LEU A 175 4.94 -35.96 2.69
C LEU A 175 4.93 -35.82 4.21
N THR A 176 3.76 -35.69 4.83
CA THR A 176 3.59 -35.48 6.28
C THR A 176 3.25 -36.76 7.06
N ALA A 177 2.60 -37.75 6.43
CA ALA A 177 2.19 -38.99 7.10
C ALA A 177 3.39 -39.82 7.62
N PRO A 178 3.23 -40.65 8.65
CA PRO A 178 4.26 -41.61 9.07
C PRO A 178 4.34 -42.77 8.06
N LEU A 179 4.88 -42.52 6.87
CA LEU A 179 4.92 -43.51 5.78
C LEU A 179 5.68 -44.77 6.13
N ALA A 180 6.60 -44.76 7.11
CA ALA A 180 7.21 -45.99 7.59
C ALA A 180 6.16 -46.92 8.20
N ILE A 181 5.22 -46.36 8.97
CA ILE A 181 4.07 -47.10 9.52
C ILE A 181 3.13 -47.49 8.38
N GLU A 182 2.76 -46.59 7.48
CA GLU A 182 1.86 -46.93 6.37
C GLU A 182 2.49 -47.95 5.39
N SER A 183 3.81 -47.91 5.18
CA SER A 183 4.54 -48.86 4.33
C SER A 183 4.75 -50.19 5.02
N PHE A 184 4.98 -50.19 6.33
CA PHE A 184 5.02 -51.41 7.15
C PHE A 184 3.64 -52.06 7.19
N ASP A 185 2.59 -51.28 7.41
CA ASP A 185 1.19 -51.70 7.32
C ASP A 185 0.86 -52.27 5.95
N ARG A 186 1.27 -51.60 4.87
CA ARG A 186 1.10 -52.10 3.50
C ARG A 186 1.86 -53.40 3.28
N MET A 187 3.09 -53.50 3.77
CA MET A 187 3.88 -54.74 3.73
C MET A 187 3.19 -55.87 4.51
N LEU A 188 2.56 -55.56 5.64
CA LEU A 188 1.79 -56.54 6.41
C LEU A 188 0.51 -56.97 5.68
N ARG A 189 -0.14 -56.08 4.92
CA ARG A 189 -1.40 -56.35 4.20
C ARG A 189 -1.20 -57.01 2.83
N ASP A 190 -0.16 -56.65 2.07
CA ASP A 190 0.01 -57.03 0.65
C ASP A 190 0.93 -58.25 0.46
N ASP A 191 0.72 -59.34 1.22
CA ASP A 191 1.53 -60.57 1.17
C ASP A 191 3.03 -60.36 1.52
N GLY A 192 3.41 -59.14 1.95
CA GLY A 192 4.78 -58.78 2.30
C GLY A 192 5.28 -59.48 3.57
N GLY A 193 4.38 -59.88 4.47
CA GLY A 193 4.71 -60.76 5.60
C GLY A 193 5.27 -62.11 5.15
N ALA A 194 4.69 -62.71 4.11
CA ALA A 194 5.19 -63.97 3.52
C ALA A 194 6.55 -63.77 2.82
N ARG A 195 6.73 -62.64 2.13
CA ARG A 195 8.01 -62.27 1.50
C ARG A 195 9.11 -62.01 2.52
N LEU A 196 8.80 -61.30 3.60
CA LEU A 196 9.73 -61.05 4.71
C LEU A 196 10.11 -62.36 5.40
N GLY A 197 9.13 -63.21 5.69
CA GLY A 197 9.37 -64.54 6.28
C GLY A 197 10.21 -65.45 5.38
N ARG A 198 10.08 -65.33 4.06
CA ARG A 198 10.96 -66.02 3.10
C ARG A 198 12.37 -65.44 3.13
N ALA A 199 12.51 -64.12 3.06
CA ALA A 199 13.80 -63.45 3.08
C ALA A 199 14.60 -63.73 4.37
N VAL A 200 13.94 -63.75 5.54
CA VAL A 200 14.58 -64.09 6.83
C VAL A 200 15.04 -65.55 6.86
N ARG A 201 14.26 -66.48 6.30
CA ARG A 201 14.64 -67.90 6.20
C ARG A 201 15.81 -68.14 5.25
N GLU A 202 15.90 -67.38 4.16
CA GLU A 202 16.96 -67.50 3.15
C GLU A 202 18.24 -66.72 3.51
N ALA A 203 18.14 -65.73 4.42
CA ALA A 203 19.25 -64.87 4.81
C ALA A 203 20.50 -65.60 5.36
N PRO A 204 20.39 -66.63 6.23
CA PRO A 204 21.56 -67.34 6.74
C PRO A 204 22.36 -68.06 5.65
N ALA A 205 21.68 -68.62 4.65
CA ALA A 205 22.33 -69.26 3.51
C ALA A 205 23.00 -68.22 2.58
N ALA A 206 22.33 -67.09 2.33
CA ALA A 206 22.87 -65.99 1.54
C ALA A 206 24.10 -65.34 2.20
N LEU A 207 24.07 -65.14 3.52
CA LEU A 207 25.19 -64.59 4.30
C LEU A 207 26.39 -65.54 4.31
N ARG A 208 26.17 -66.85 4.49
CA ARG A 208 27.23 -67.87 4.39
C ARG A 208 27.83 -67.94 2.98
N ALA A 209 27.02 -67.71 1.95
CA ALA A 209 27.48 -67.59 0.56
C ALA A 209 28.18 -66.25 0.23
N GLY A 210 28.46 -65.41 1.22
CA GLY A 210 29.14 -64.12 1.04
C GLY A 210 28.31 -63.05 0.32
N ARG A 211 27.01 -63.30 0.07
CA ARG A 211 26.14 -62.35 -0.63
C ARG A 211 25.71 -61.24 0.32
N ARG A 212 26.45 -60.13 0.36
CA ARG A 212 25.98 -58.88 0.96
C ARG A 212 25.12 -58.13 -0.06
N ARG A 213 23.86 -57.82 0.29
CA ARG A 213 23.12 -56.74 -0.39
C ARG A 213 23.81 -55.43 -0.03
N THR A 214 24.66 -54.94 -0.93
CA THR A 214 25.03 -53.53 -0.95
C THR A 214 23.81 -52.76 -1.42
N THR A 215 23.06 -52.17 -0.48
CA THR A 215 22.17 -51.09 -0.88
C THR A 215 23.07 -49.94 -1.30
N THR A 216 23.15 -49.67 -2.61
CA THR A 216 23.69 -48.41 -3.11
C THR A 216 22.84 -47.28 -2.53
N ARG A 217 23.27 -46.70 -1.42
CA ARG A 217 22.80 -45.37 -1.03
C ARG A 217 23.36 -44.44 -2.09
N ALA A 218 22.54 -44.09 -3.08
CA ALA A 218 22.84 -42.94 -3.92
C ALA A 218 23.10 -41.76 -2.97
N ALA A 219 24.29 -41.18 -3.03
CA ALA A 219 24.58 -39.92 -2.36
C ALA A 219 23.73 -38.86 -3.08
N ARG A 220 22.63 -38.45 -2.45
CA ARG A 220 21.73 -37.44 -3.02
C ARG A 220 22.32 -36.07 -2.70
N THR A 221 22.68 -35.32 -3.73
CA THR A 221 23.31 -34.02 -3.61
C THR A 221 22.24 -32.93 -3.43
N THR A 222 22.65 -31.77 -2.91
CA THR A 222 21.78 -30.59 -2.77
C THR A 222 21.31 -30.03 -4.12
N GLU A 223 22.00 -30.33 -5.22
CA GLU A 223 21.59 -29.98 -6.60
C GLU A 223 20.22 -30.53 -6.97
N ASP A 224 19.83 -31.69 -6.44
CA ASP A 224 18.51 -32.29 -6.70
C ASP A 224 17.37 -31.43 -6.14
N ALA A 225 17.59 -30.70 -5.04
CA ALA A 225 16.51 -29.94 -4.38
C ALA A 225 16.11 -28.67 -5.15
N GLY A 226 17.08 -27.97 -5.76
CA GLY A 226 16.80 -26.82 -6.63
C GLY A 226 15.98 -27.24 -7.85
N SER A 227 16.31 -28.38 -8.46
CA SER A 227 15.54 -28.93 -9.59
C SER A 227 14.10 -29.30 -9.22
N LEU A 228 13.88 -29.86 -8.01
CA LEU A 228 12.54 -30.16 -7.50
C LEU A 228 11.71 -28.89 -7.27
N LEU A 229 12.34 -27.80 -6.83
CA LEU A 229 11.65 -26.53 -6.58
C LEU A 229 11.34 -25.75 -7.86
N ALA A 230 11.88 -26.14 -9.02
CA ALA A 230 11.50 -25.59 -10.31
C ALA A 230 10.11 -26.07 -10.78
N ASP A 231 9.64 -27.22 -10.28
CA ASP A 231 8.32 -27.77 -10.62
C ASP A 231 7.20 -27.10 -9.80
N ALA A 232 6.24 -26.48 -10.50
CA ALA A 232 5.10 -25.79 -9.87
C ALA A 232 4.19 -26.71 -9.05
N GLY A 233 4.00 -27.96 -9.48
CA GLY A 233 3.24 -28.98 -8.76
C GLY A 233 3.91 -29.36 -7.44
N VAL A 234 5.24 -29.57 -7.47
CA VAL A 234 6.02 -29.83 -6.25
C VAL A 234 5.94 -28.66 -5.29
N ARG A 235 6.09 -27.41 -5.77
CA ARG A 235 5.92 -26.21 -4.94
C ARG A 235 4.55 -26.16 -4.25
N SER A 236 3.47 -26.48 -4.98
CA SER A 236 2.13 -26.52 -4.41
C SER A 236 1.99 -27.54 -3.28
N VAL A 237 2.49 -28.76 -3.50
CA VAL A 237 2.43 -29.84 -2.50
C VAL A 237 3.28 -29.51 -1.27
N LEU A 238 4.44 -28.87 -1.45
CA LEU A 238 5.28 -28.42 -0.34
C LEU A 238 4.60 -27.33 0.50
N ARG A 239 3.90 -26.39 -0.14
CA ARG A 239 3.11 -25.35 0.55
C ARG A 239 1.98 -25.98 1.36
N GLU A 240 1.24 -26.92 0.78
CA GLU A 240 0.17 -27.67 1.46
C GLU A 240 0.72 -28.50 2.64
N ALA A 241 1.88 -29.16 2.45
CA ALA A 241 2.53 -29.95 3.51
C ALA A 241 3.03 -29.10 4.69
N ALA A 242 3.36 -27.83 4.45
CA ALA A 242 3.75 -26.90 5.50
C ALA A 242 2.55 -26.32 6.29
N GLY A 243 1.33 -26.44 5.76
CA GLY A 243 0.09 -26.15 6.47
C GLY A 243 0.00 -24.74 7.04
N ASP A 244 -0.56 -24.64 8.26
CA ASP A 244 -0.90 -23.39 8.93
C ASP A 244 0.31 -22.46 9.14
N GLU A 245 1.50 -23.01 9.36
CA GLU A 245 2.72 -22.23 9.56
C GLU A 245 3.10 -21.46 8.29
N PHE A 246 2.93 -22.09 7.12
CA PHE A 246 3.13 -21.39 5.84
C PHE A 246 2.08 -20.29 5.66
N VAL A 247 0.82 -20.54 5.99
CA VAL A 247 -0.26 -19.53 5.93
C VAL A 247 0.05 -18.34 6.86
N GLY A 248 0.56 -18.59 8.07
CA GLY A 248 0.96 -17.55 9.02
C GLY A 248 2.11 -16.69 8.49
N VAL A 249 3.16 -17.31 7.95
CA VAL A 249 4.28 -16.60 7.30
C VAL A 249 3.78 -15.74 6.14
N ARG A 250 2.93 -16.32 5.28
CA ARG A 250 2.32 -15.65 4.13
C ARG A 250 1.52 -14.42 4.52
N GLY A 251 0.60 -14.55 5.49
CA GLY A 251 -0.20 -13.44 5.97
C GLY A 251 0.64 -12.32 6.59
N ARG A 252 1.79 -12.63 7.22
CA ARG A 252 2.70 -11.61 7.73
C ARG A 252 3.47 -10.89 6.62
N LEU A 253 3.91 -11.62 5.60
CA LEU A 253 4.55 -11.03 4.42
C LEU A 253 3.58 -10.19 3.59
N ASP A 254 2.31 -10.56 3.50
CA ASP A 254 1.29 -9.78 2.79
C ASP A 254 1.03 -8.44 3.49
N ARG A 255 0.98 -8.42 4.83
CA ARG A 255 0.95 -7.16 5.60
C ARG A 255 2.18 -6.29 5.36
N LEU A 256 3.37 -6.89 5.20
CA LEU A 256 4.59 -6.17 4.83
C LEU A 256 4.51 -5.61 3.39
N ARG A 257 3.94 -6.35 2.44
CA ARG A 257 3.71 -5.89 1.04
C ARG A 257 2.75 -4.70 0.98
N LEU A 258 1.77 -4.65 1.89
CA LEU A 258 0.89 -3.51 2.10
C LEU A 258 1.50 -2.40 2.98
N LEU A 259 2.78 -2.55 3.37
CA LEU A 259 3.54 -1.62 4.22
C LEU A 259 2.93 -1.41 5.62
N GLU A 260 2.08 -2.32 6.11
CA GLU A 260 1.36 -2.17 7.39
C GLU A 260 2.29 -2.10 8.59
N THR A 261 3.39 -2.83 8.52
CA THR A 261 4.38 -2.94 9.59
C THR A 261 5.51 -1.92 9.45
N THR A 262 5.51 -1.11 8.40
CA THR A 262 6.61 -0.17 8.10
C THR A 262 6.47 1.09 8.94
N THR A 263 7.57 1.53 9.57
CA THR A 263 7.61 2.77 10.34
C THR A 263 7.49 4.00 9.44
N PHE A 264 6.96 5.10 9.98
CA PHE A 264 6.75 6.32 9.19
C PHE A 264 8.05 6.89 8.62
N ASP A 265 9.16 6.83 9.36
CA ASP A 265 10.47 7.32 8.88
C ASP A 265 10.99 6.54 7.66
N ASN A 266 10.60 5.27 7.51
CA ASN A 266 10.93 4.50 6.31
C ASN A 266 10.02 4.87 5.12
N LEU A 267 8.81 5.39 5.38
CA LEU A 267 7.87 5.82 4.34
C LEU A 267 8.19 7.22 3.83
N VAL A 268 8.50 8.13 4.76
CA VAL A 268 8.82 9.54 4.50
C VAL A 268 10.14 9.88 5.21
N PRO A 269 11.29 9.65 4.56
CA PRO A 269 12.60 9.78 5.21
C PRO A 269 13.00 11.21 5.60
N ASP A 270 12.36 12.23 5.02
CA ASP A 270 12.61 13.63 5.32
C ASP A 270 11.28 14.35 5.51
N SER A 271 11.14 15.04 6.65
CA SER A 271 9.90 15.73 7.04
C SER A 271 9.50 16.84 6.06
N ARG A 272 10.45 17.38 5.28
CA ARG A 272 10.19 18.39 4.25
C ARG A 272 9.46 17.83 3.04
N MET A 273 9.45 16.50 2.85
CA MET A 273 8.69 15.85 1.78
C MET A 273 7.17 15.94 2.02
N LEU A 274 6.74 15.94 3.29
CA LEU A 274 5.34 16.05 3.71
C LEU A 274 5.16 17.15 4.78
N PRO A 275 5.20 18.44 4.37
CA PRO A 275 4.91 19.57 5.25
C PRO A 275 3.48 19.52 5.83
N GLN A 276 3.23 20.31 6.88
CA GLN A 276 1.87 20.49 7.39
C GLN A 276 0.98 21.16 6.33
N GLU A 277 -0.31 20.81 6.32
CA GLU A 277 -1.30 21.22 5.31
C GLU A 277 -0.81 20.95 3.89
N SER A 278 -0.54 19.68 3.59
CA SER A 278 -0.11 19.26 2.26
C SER A 278 -0.63 17.89 1.85
N ILE A 279 -0.81 17.73 0.53
CA ILE A 279 -1.09 16.47 -0.13
C ILE A 279 0.09 16.07 -1.02
N ARG A 280 0.44 14.77 -1.02
CA ARG A 280 1.54 14.21 -1.80
C ARG A 280 1.14 12.93 -2.52
N PHE A 281 1.35 12.92 -3.83
CA PHE A 281 1.17 11.75 -4.70
C PHE A 281 2.51 11.05 -4.96
N PHE A 282 2.47 9.72 -5.08
CA PHE A 282 3.66 8.93 -5.32
C PHE A 282 3.35 7.59 -5.98
N HIS A 283 4.35 7.04 -6.66
CA HIS A 283 4.40 5.64 -7.04
C HIS A 283 4.98 4.81 -5.90
N VAL A 284 4.51 3.59 -5.74
CA VAL A 284 5.11 2.63 -4.83
C VAL A 284 6.11 1.78 -5.61
N ASP A 285 7.32 1.65 -5.06
CA ASP A 285 8.37 0.84 -5.64
C ASP A 285 8.23 -0.65 -5.25
N PRO A 286 7.86 -1.54 -6.20
CA PRO A 286 7.75 -2.96 -5.92
C PRO A 286 9.09 -3.60 -5.57
N GLN A 287 10.20 -3.01 -6.01
CA GLN A 287 11.55 -3.52 -5.77
C GLN A 287 12.02 -3.24 -4.35
N TRP A 288 11.64 -2.09 -3.79
CA TRP A 288 11.81 -1.81 -2.37
C TRP A 288 11.06 -2.82 -1.51
N ILE A 289 9.80 -3.11 -1.85
CA ILE A 289 8.97 -4.10 -1.15
C ILE A 289 9.59 -5.50 -1.26
N ARG A 290 10.06 -5.88 -2.45
CA ARG A 290 10.78 -7.14 -2.65
C ARG A 290 12.00 -7.25 -1.75
N ALA A 291 12.85 -6.22 -1.72
CA ALA A 291 14.03 -6.20 -0.86
C ALA A 291 13.66 -6.32 0.63
N ALA A 292 12.58 -5.67 1.08
CA ALA A 292 12.07 -5.83 2.44
C ALA A 292 11.56 -7.26 2.72
N VAL A 293 10.86 -7.89 1.79
CA VAL A 293 10.43 -9.29 1.91
C VAL A 293 11.64 -10.24 1.97
N ASP A 294 12.65 -10.04 1.12
CA ASP A 294 13.90 -10.81 1.15
C ASP A 294 14.60 -10.67 2.50
N GLY A 295 14.62 -9.44 3.04
CA GLY A 295 15.09 -9.14 4.38
C GLY A 295 14.35 -9.92 5.48
N ALA A 296 13.01 -9.93 5.42
CA ALA A 296 12.17 -10.65 6.38
C ALA A 296 12.34 -12.18 6.29
N LEU A 297 12.72 -12.71 5.13
CA LEU A 297 13.05 -14.12 4.91
C LEU A 297 14.53 -14.43 5.21
N SER A 298 15.39 -13.44 5.42
CA SER A 298 16.84 -13.66 5.63
C SER A 298 17.21 -14.25 7.00
N ILE A 299 16.31 -14.18 7.98
CA ILE A 299 16.57 -14.63 9.34
C ILE A 299 16.51 -16.16 9.45
N GLY A 300 17.29 -16.78 10.34
CA GLY A 300 17.18 -18.21 10.64
C GLY A 300 17.50 -19.17 9.48
N VAL A 301 18.31 -18.72 8.52
CA VAL A 301 18.77 -19.55 7.39
C VAL A 301 20.01 -20.33 7.84
N GLY A 302 19.90 -21.66 7.99
CA GLY A 302 21.00 -22.51 8.44
C GLY A 302 21.69 -23.29 7.31
N HIS A 303 21.00 -23.48 6.19
CA HIS A 303 21.48 -24.28 5.05
C HIS A 303 21.08 -23.64 3.71
N ALA A 304 21.79 -23.98 2.63
CA ALA A 304 21.44 -23.56 1.26
C ALA A 304 19.99 -23.94 0.90
N LEU A 305 19.53 -25.13 1.31
CA LEU A 305 18.14 -25.53 1.11
C LEU A 305 17.12 -24.61 1.81
N ASP A 306 17.45 -24.04 2.98
CA ASP A 306 16.56 -23.09 3.64
C ASP A 306 16.43 -21.78 2.83
N ALA A 307 17.50 -21.38 2.13
CA ALA A 307 17.48 -20.25 1.21
C ALA A 307 16.58 -20.54 0.00
N ASP A 308 16.69 -21.72 -0.61
CA ASP A 308 15.88 -22.10 -1.77
C ASP A 308 14.39 -22.21 -1.43
N LEU A 309 14.07 -22.74 -0.24
CA LEU A 309 12.70 -22.88 0.25
C LEU A 309 12.00 -21.53 0.49
N ASN A 310 12.75 -20.46 0.73
CA ASN A 310 12.16 -19.12 0.82
C ASN A 310 11.45 -18.71 -0.48
N SER A 311 11.86 -19.26 -1.63
CA SER A 311 11.19 -19.03 -2.91
C SER A 311 9.70 -19.42 -2.88
N LEU A 312 9.30 -20.37 -2.01
CA LEU A 312 7.90 -20.77 -1.85
C LEU A 312 7.04 -19.64 -1.29
N ALA A 313 7.63 -18.71 -0.53
CA ALA A 313 6.96 -17.61 0.16
C ALA A 313 7.05 -16.26 -0.59
N LEU A 314 7.80 -16.17 -1.69
CA LEU A 314 8.03 -14.93 -2.45
C LEU A 314 6.78 -14.45 -3.23
N GLU A 315 6.01 -15.35 -3.83
CA GLU A 315 4.85 -15.02 -4.68
C GLU A 315 3.66 -14.56 -3.84
N GLY A 316 3.27 -13.29 -3.91
CA GLY A 316 2.56 -12.55 -2.85
C GLY A 316 1.07 -12.24 -3.02
N GLY A 317 0.47 -11.73 -1.94
CA GLY A 317 -0.69 -10.85 -2.01
C GLY A 317 -0.38 -9.55 -2.77
N PRO A 318 -1.37 -8.66 -2.91
CA PRO A 318 -1.28 -7.50 -3.80
C PRO A 318 -0.19 -6.53 -3.36
N ILE A 319 0.47 -5.92 -4.35
CA ILE A 319 1.45 -4.84 -4.16
C ILE A 319 0.82 -3.56 -4.69
N PRO A 320 0.78 -2.47 -3.90
CA PRO A 320 0.25 -1.19 -4.37
C PRO A 320 1.13 -0.61 -5.48
N ALA A 321 0.50 0.09 -6.41
CA ALA A 321 1.19 0.75 -7.54
C ALA A 321 1.41 2.24 -7.29
N CYS A 322 0.49 2.90 -6.57
CA CYS A 322 0.59 4.30 -6.20
C CYS A 322 -0.14 4.57 -4.88
N GLY A 323 -0.05 5.80 -4.40
CA GLY A 323 -0.78 6.23 -3.24
C GLY A 323 -0.79 7.74 -3.05
N VAL A 324 -1.50 8.14 -1.99
CA VAL A 324 -1.66 9.52 -1.56
C VAL A 324 -1.33 9.62 -0.08
N LEU A 325 -0.53 10.62 0.27
CA LEU A 325 -0.27 11.03 1.65
C LEU A 325 -0.89 12.41 1.86
N ILE A 326 -1.69 12.55 2.91
CA ILE A 326 -2.29 13.82 3.31
C ILE A 326 -1.79 14.10 4.71
N ARG A 327 -1.19 15.27 4.94
CA ARG A 327 -0.88 15.77 6.28
C ARG A 327 -1.64 17.05 6.53
N SER A 328 -2.65 17.00 7.38
CA SER A 328 -3.59 18.11 7.55
C SER A 328 -4.45 17.98 8.81
N SER A 329 -4.84 19.13 9.35
CA SER A 329 -5.93 19.30 10.33
C SER A 329 -7.29 18.80 9.82
N LEU A 330 -7.46 18.61 8.50
CA LEU A 330 -8.60 17.96 7.88
C LEU A 330 -8.89 16.58 8.50
N ILE A 331 -7.84 15.83 8.82
CA ILE A 331 -7.95 14.44 9.26
C ILE A 331 -8.66 14.30 10.62
N PRO A 332 -8.25 15.05 11.67
CA PRO A 332 -8.99 15.08 12.93
C PRO A 332 -10.25 15.94 12.86
N GLY A 333 -10.29 16.99 12.03
CA GLY A 333 -11.45 17.89 11.90
C GLY A 333 -12.65 17.26 11.19
N TRP A 334 -12.40 16.45 10.16
CA TRP A 334 -13.41 15.71 9.39
C TRP A 334 -13.03 14.21 9.30
N PRO A 335 -13.21 13.43 10.38
CA PRO A 335 -12.77 12.03 10.42
C PRO A 335 -13.42 11.13 9.36
N THR A 336 -14.64 11.49 8.95
CA THR A 336 -15.45 10.75 7.96
C THR A 336 -15.30 11.28 6.53
N THR A 337 -14.26 12.09 6.27
CA THR A 337 -13.92 12.54 4.90
C THR A 337 -13.82 11.36 3.95
N ILE A 338 -14.44 11.50 2.78
CA ILE A 338 -14.45 10.49 1.74
C ILE A 338 -13.23 10.74 0.83
N HIS A 339 -12.46 9.69 0.57
CA HIS A 339 -11.28 9.72 -0.28
C HIS A 339 -11.46 8.72 -1.41
N THR A 340 -11.60 9.20 -2.64
CA THR A 340 -11.93 8.36 -3.80
C THR A 340 -10.81 8.44 -4.83
N GLY A 341 -10.27 7.30 -5.23
CA GLY A 341 -9.34 7.20 -6.36
C GLY A 341 -10.08 6.70 -7.60
N LEU A 342 -9.84 7.31 -8.76
CA LEU A 342 -10.45 6.89 -10.02
C LEU A 342 -9.38 6.61 -11.08
N ARG A 343 -9.72 5.70 -11.99
CA ARG A 343 -8.97 5.43 -13.22
C ARG A 343 -9.93 5.34 -14.39
N ASN A 344 -9.78 6.20 -15.39
CA ASN A 344 -10.65 6.34 -16.54
C ASN A 344 -12.14 6.48 -16.13
N GLY A 345 -12.41 7.21 -15.04
CA GLY A 345 -13.76 7.40 -14.50
C GLY A 345 -14.33 6.23 -13.70
N VAL A 346 -13.60 5.13 -13.53
CA VAL A 346 -13.99 4.00 -12.68
C VAL A 346 -13.31 4.13 -11.32
N GLU A 347 -14.09 4.01 -10.24
CA GLU A 347 -13.57 4.00 -8.88
C GLU A 347 -12.64 2.80 -8.64
N VAL A 348 -11.52 3.07 -7.98
CA VAL A 348 -10.50 2.08 -7.64
C VAL A 348 -10.50 1.89 -6.13
N GLU A 349 -10.87 0.69 -5.69
CA GLU A 349 -10.83 0.32 -4.27
C GLU A 349 -9.38 0.38 -3.74
N PRO A 350 -9.12 1.12 -2.64
CA PRO A 350 -7.79 1.16 -2.04
C PRO A 350 -7.41 -0.20 -1.44
N LEU A 351 -6.16 -0.60 -1.64
CA LEU A 351 -5.58 -1.77 -0.97
C LEU A 351 -5.38 -1.53 0.53
N ARG A 352 -5.15 -0.27 0.92
CA ARG A 352 -4.92 0.10 2.32
C ARG A 352 -5.20 1.58 2.55
N THR A 353 -5.90 1.84 3.65
CA THR A 353 -6.03 3.18 4.24
C THR A 353 -5.53 3.14 5.68
N ALA A 354 -4.68 4.09 6.06
CA ALA A 354 -4.13 4.17 7.42
C ALA A 354 -3.99 5.62 7.88
N VAL A 355 -4.07 5.83 9.20
CA VAL A 355 -3.75 7.10 9.85
C VAL A 355 -2.48 6.93 10.67
N TYR A 356 -1.51 7.82 10.47
CA TYR A 356 -0.27 7.89 11.23
C TYR A 356 -0.33 9.13 12.13
N GLY A 357 -0.07 8.95 13.43
CA GLY A 357 -0.23 10.04 14.39
C GLY A 357 -1.69 10.53 14.44
N THR A 358 -1.88 11.84 14.41
CA THR A 358 -3.20 12.49 14.49
C THR A 358 -3.62 13.15 13.18
N ASP A 359 -2.66 13.54 12.34
CA ASP A 359 -2.85 14.46 11.21
C ASP A 359 -2.34 13.89 9.89
N VAL A 360 -1.87 12.63 9.81
CA VAL A 360 -1.37 12.04 8.57
C VAL A 360 -2.22 10.87 8.13
N ARG A 361 -2.68 10.88 6.87
CA ARG A 361 -3.41 9.79 6.22
C ARG A 361 -2.65 9.26 5.02
N LEU A 362 -2.61 7.94 4.93
CA LEU A 362 -2.07 7.18 3.81
C LEU A 362 -3.20 6.42 3.13
N VAL A 363 -3.28 6.53 1.80
CA VAL A 363 -4.18 5.72 0.96
C VAL A 363 -3.34 5.08 -0.16
N LEU A 364 -3.41 3.76 -0.30
CA LEU A 364 -2.64 2.99 -1.28
C LEU A 364 -3.58 2.30 -2.27
N PHE A 365 -3.27 2.38 -3.56
CA PHE A 365 -4.10 1.83 -4.64
C PHE A 365 -3.37 0.72 -5.39
N PRO A 366 -4.10 -0.31 -5.89
CA PRO A 366 -3.52 -1.42 -6.65
C PRO A 366 -3.05 -1.01 -8.04
N VAL A 367 -3.54 0.11 -8.55
CA VAL A 367 -3.22 0.64 -9.88
C VAL A 367 -2.99 2.15 -9.80
N VAL A 368 -2.24 2.68 -10.78
CA VAL A 368 -2.05 4.13 -10.91
C VAL A 368 -3.39 4.79 -11.25
N ILE A 369 -3.86 5.66 -10.36
CA ILE A 369 -5.07 6.47 -10.53
C ILE A 369 -4.78 7.70 -11.40
N ASP A 370 -5.79 8.22 -12.10
CA ASP A 370 -5.69 9.46 -12.90
C ASP A 370 -6.52 10.62 -12.31
N ARG A 371 -7.35 10.34 -11.31
CA ARG A 371 -8.07 11.33 -10.54
C ARG A 371 -8.16 10.89 -9.08
N PHE A 372 -8.02 11.85 -8.17
CA PHE A 372 -8.25 11.66 -6.74
C PHE A 372 -9.22 12.71 -6.24
N GLU A 373 -10.15 12.33 -5.40
CA GLU A 373 -11.19 13.21 -4.86
C GLU A 373 -11.19 13.16 -3.33
N ILE A 374 -11.36 14.34 -2.74
CA ILE A 374 -11.59 14.51 -1.31
C ILE A 374 -12.97 15.17 -1.19
N ALA A 375 -13.91 14.45 -0.58
CA ALA A 375 -15.28 14.91 -0.43
C ALA A 375 -15.68 15.04 1.04
N GLU A 376 -16.40 16.10 1.34
CA GLU A 376 -16.99 16.34 2.64
C GLU A 376 -18.02 15.23 2.93
N PRO A 377 -18.02 14.66 4.15
CA PRO A 377 -19.02 13.67 4.52
C PRO A 377 -20.43 14.27 4.46
N PRO A 378 -21.41 13.60 3.83
CA PRO A 378 -22.78 14.08 3.82
C PRO A 378 -23.35 14.03 5.25
N ARG A 379 -23.51 15.19 5.90
CA ARG A 379 -24.10 15.32 7.24
C ARG A 379 -25.37 16.17 7.18
N GLY A 380 -26.49 15.49 6.94
CA GLY A 380 -27.80 16.15 6.86
C GLY A 380 -27.93 17.06 5.65
N ILE A 381 -29.03 17.81 5.59
CA ILE A 381 -29.28 18.80 4.55
C ILE A 381 -28.99 20.17 5.16
N CYS A 382 -27.96 20.83 4.66
CA CYS A 382 -27.63 22.21 5.03
C CYS A 382 -28.35 23.17 4.08
N PHE A 383 -28.81 24.31 4.61
CA PHE A 383 -29.40 25.38 3.82
C PHE A 383 -28.66 26.69 4.08
N GLY A 384 -28.34 27.44 3.03
CA GLY A 384 -27.72 28.75 3.20
C GLY A 384 -26.86 29.20 2.03
N ILE A 385 -26.09 30.26 2.29
CA ILE A 385 -25.09 30.83 1.39
C ILE A 385 -23.78 30.06 1.61
N GLY A 386 -23.23 29.47 0.55
CA GLY A 386 -21.98 28.72 0.60
C GLY A 386 -20.79 29.57 1.04
N ASN A 387 -19.70 28.91 1.41
CA ASN A 387 -18.47 29.56 1.91
C ASN A 387 -17.85 30.53 0.87
N LEU A 388 -18.17 30.35 -0.41
CA LEU A 388 -17.79 31.28 -1.49
C LEU A 388 -18.59 32.60 -1.48
N GLY A 389 -19.48 32.80 -0.52
CA GLY A 389 -20.38 33.95 -0.45
C GLY A 389 -21.44 33.94 -1.55
N THR A 390 -21.77 32.76 -2.06
CA THR A 390 -22.71 32.54 -3.19
C THR A 390 -23.60 31.32 -2.93
N ILE A 391 -24.71 31.26 -3.65
CA ILE A 391 -25.63 30.12 -3.73
C ILE A 391 -25.40 29.46 -5.09
N GLU A 392 -25.04 28.18 -5.08
CA GLU A 392 -25.03 27.35 -6.28
C GLU A 392 -26.48 27.13 -6.74
N LEU A 393 -26.85 27.79 -7.84
CA LEU A 393 -28.16 27.65 -8.46
C LEU A 393 -28.34 26.21 -8.97
N ARG A 394 -29.56 25.70 -8.86
CA ARG A 394 -29.91 24.35 -9.33
C ARG A 394 -31.03 24.38 -10.35
N GLU A 395 -30.96 23.49 -11.33
CA GLU A 395 -32.06 23.30 -12.28
C GLU A 395 -33.36 22.94 -11.54
N ILE A 396 -34.44 23.64 -11.87
CA ILE A 396 -35.75 23.55 -11.20
C ILE A 396 -36.81 22.80 -12.03
N GLU A 397 -36.51 22.51 -13.29
CA GLU A 397 -37.38 21.86 -14.27
C GLU A 397 -36.56 20.94 -15.20
N GLY A 398 -37.21 19.95 -15.83
CA GLY A 398 -36.57 19.00 -16.75
C GLY A 398 -36.06 17.71 -16.09
N ASP A 399 -35.25 16.96 -16.82
CA ASP A 399 -34.70 15.67 -16.36
C ASP A 399 -33.49 15.83 -15.42
N GLU A 400 -32.88 17.02 -15.40
CA GLU A 400 -31.67 17.34 -14.65
C GLU A 400 -31.97 18.12 -13.35
N ILE A 401 -33.20 18.05 -12.81
CA ILE A 401 -33.59 18.77 -11.59
C ILE A 401 -32.58 18.52 -10.46
N GLY A 402 -32.07 19.61 -9.87
CA GLY A 402 -31.08 19.58 -8.81
C GLY A 402 -29.62 19.69 -9.26
N HIS A 403 -29.33 19.61 -10.56
CA HIS A 403 -27.96 19.83 -11.06
C HIS A 403 -27.57 21.30 -10.98
N GLY A 404 -26.28 21.55 -10.71
CA GLY A 404 -25.71 22.90 -10.64
C GLY A 404 -25.81 23.65 -11.97
N LYS A 405 -26.29 24.89 -11.92
CA LYS A 405 -26.54 25.79 -13.06
C LYS A 405 -25.61 27.00 -13.09
N GLY A 406 -24.95 27.31 -11.96
CA GLY A 406 -24.05 28.45 -11.80
C GLY A 406 -24.12 29.04 -10.39
N GLU A 407 -23.43 30.16 -10.16
CA GLU A 407 -23.38 30.83 -8.85
C GLU A 407 -24.23 32.11 -8.82
N PHE A 408 -24.84 32.39 -7.67
CA PHE A 408 -25.63 33.60 -7.43
C PHE A 408 -25.33 34.22 -6.05
N PRO A 409 -25.22 35.54 -5.93
CA PRO A 409 -25.13 36.55 -6.98
C PRO A 409 -23.81 36.43 -7.76
N ALA A 410 -23.81 36.81 -9.03
CA ALA A 410 -22.62 36.72 -9.87
C ALA A 410 -21.44 37.59 -9.38
N ASP A 411 -21.75 38.71 -8.71
CA ASP A 411 -20.79 39.63 -8.10
C ASP A 411 -20.39 39.25 -6.67
N ARG A 412 -20.95 38.16 -6.13
CA ARG A 412 -20.71 37.66 -4.76
C ARG A 412 -21.08 38.66 -3.65
N ASP A 413 -21.92 39.66 -3.93
CA ASP A 413 -22.42 40.60 -2.92
C ASP A 413 -23.90 40.37 -2.61
N PHE A 414 -24.19 39.85 -1.42
CA PHE A 414 -25.56 39.71 -0.93
C PHE A 414 -26.15 41.01 -0.37
N GLY A 415 -25.37 42.08 -0.27
CA GLY A 415 -25.76 43.33 0.38
C GLY A 415 -26.96 44.03 -0.26
N ALA A 416 -27.27 43.75 -1.53
CA ALA A 416 -28.50 44.21 -2.18
C ALA A 416 -29.75 43.48 -1.68
N TYR A 417 -29.60 42.24 -1.19
CA TYR A 417 -30.68 41.36 -0.73
C TYR A 417 -30.84 41.37 0.80
N LEU A 418 -30.16 42.26 1.50
CA LEU A 418 -30.34 42.45 2.94
C LEU A 418 -31.46 43.47 3.20
N ARG A 419 -32.28 43.21 4.21
CA ARG A 419 -33.27 44.19 4.72
C ARG A 419 -32.57 45.42 5.29
N ASP A 420 -31.45 45.18 5.94
CA ASP A 420 -30.57 46.17 6.53
C ASP A 420 -29.15 45.59 6.58
N ARG A 421 -28.17 46.38 6.13
CA ARG A 421 -26.76 45.98 6.04
C ARG A 421 -26.11 45.86 7.43
N ASP A 422 -26.58 46.62 8.41
CA ASP A 422 -25.99 46.62 9.76
C ASP A 422 -26.40 45.38 10.56
N THR A 423 -27.62 44.87 10.34
CA THR A 423 -28.14 43.68 11.03
C THR A 423 -27.90 42.37 10.27
N GLY A 424 -27.52 42.41 8.99
CA GLY A 424 -27.22 41.21 8.20
C GLY A 424 -28.43 40.31 7.91
N VAL A 425 -29.65 40.83 8.03
CA VAL A 425 -30.87 40.04 7.85
C VAL A 425 -31.28 40.00 6.37
N LEU A 426 -31.36 38.80 5.79
CA LEU A 426 -31.81 38.60 4.40
C LEU A 426 -33.27 39.02 4.18
N ASN A 427 -33.50 39.77 3.11
CA ASN A 427 -34.83 40.10 2.58
C ASN A 427 -35.31 38.97 1.66
N ILE A 428 -35.89 37.91 2.26
CA ILE A 428 -36.36 36.75 1.48
C ILE A 428 -37.48 37.15 0.51
N CYS A 429 -38.49 37.86 1.02
CA CYS A 429 -39.64 38.37 0.26
C CYS A 429 -40.15 39.67 0.91
N GLY A 430 -40.66 40.60 0.11
CA GLY A 430 -41.21 41.87 0.59
C GLY A 430 -40.81 43.07 -0.28
N PRO A 431 -41.07 44.30 0.17
CA PRO A 431 -40.66 45.51 -0.55
C PRO A 431 -39.13 45.62 -0.66
N GLY A 432 -38.66 46.31 -1.71
CA GLY A 432 -37.23 46.44 -2.03
C GLY A 432 -36.72 45.30 -2.90
N THR A 433 -35.40 45.10 -2.92
CA THR A 433 -34.76 44.00 -3.65
C THR A 433 -34.86 42.72 -2.82
N ALA A 434 -35.82 41.85 -3.14
CA ALA A 434 -35.98 40.57 -2.47
C ALA A 434 -35.10 39.49 -3.10
N LEU A 435 -34.61 38.55 -2.28
CA LEU A 435 -33.82 37.40 -2.72
C LEU A 435 -34.62 36.52 -3.70
N LEU A 436 -35.92 36.32 -3.45
CA LEU A 436 -36.80 35.58 -4.34
C LEU A 436 -36.82 36.19 -5.75
N ASP A 437 -36.97 37.50 -5.88
CA ASP A 437 -37.01 38.17 -7.19
C ASP A 437 -35.68 38.00 -7.94
N GLY A 438 -34.56 38.07 -7.23
CA GLY A 438 -33.22 37.84 -7.80
C GLY A 438 -33.02 36.40 -8.28
N LEU A 439 -33.45 35.41 -7.49
CA LEU A 439 -33.41 34.00 -7.87
C LEU A 439 -34.36 33.68 -9.03
N GLU A 440 -35.57 34.24 -9.02
CA GLU A 440 -36.53 34.11 -10.13
C GLU A 440 -35.96 34.69 -11.42
N ALA A 441 -35.31 35.86 -11.36
CA ALA A 441 -34.63 36.46 -12.49
C ALA A 441 -33.48 35.58 -13.02
N ALA A 442 -32.69 34.97 -12.12
CA ALA A 442 -31.62 34.03 -12.49
C ALA A 442 -32.16 32.75 -13.16
N HIS A 443 -33.41 32.38 -12.88
CA HIS A 443 -34.15 31.30 -13.54
C HIS A 443 -35.03 31.79 -14.71
N GLY A 444 -34.69 32.92 -15.32
CA GLY A 444 -35.40 33.42 -16.51
C GLY A 444 -36.81 33.96 -16.23
N GLY A 445 -37.06 34.40 -15.00
CA GLY A 445 -38.35 34.94 -14.54
C GLY A 445 -39.36 33.89 -14.10
N VAL A 446 -38.94 32.62 -13.94
CA VAL A 446 -39.83 31.56 -13.44
C VAL A 446 -40.09 31.76 -11.96
N ARG A 447 -41.37 31.89 -11.60
CA ARG A 447 -41.79 32.04 -10.21
C ARG A 447 -41.42 30.81 -9.37
N LEU A 448 -40.74 31.02 -8.25
CA LEU A 448 -40.28 29.93 -7.39
C LEU A 448 -41.35 29.57 -6.34
N SER A 449 -41.71 28.29 -6.27
CA SER A 449 -42.48 27.76 -5.15
C SER A 449 -41.58 27.62 -3.91
N SER A 450 -42.17 27.40 -2.73
CA SER A 450 -41.40 27.13 -1.51
C SER A 450 -40.45 25.94 -1.64
N ALA A 451 -40.86 24.89 -2.35
CA ALA A 451 -40.03 23.72 -2.63
C ALA A 451 -38.86 24.05 -3.57
N ARG A 452 -39.09 24.85 -4.62
CA ARG A 452 -38.04 25.27 -5.55
C ARG A 452 -37.07 26.25 -4.90
N PHE A 453 -37.56 27.16 -4.05
CA PHE A 453 -36.71 28.03 -3.24
C PHE A 453 -35.85 27.20 -2.29
N ALA A 454 -36.43 26.24 -1.56
CA ALA A 454 -35.67 25.35 -0.69
C ALA A 454 -34.57 24.60 -1.46
N LEU A 455 -34.85 24.11 -2.68
CA LEU A 455 -33.86 23.47 -3.56
C LEU A 455 -32.68 24.38 -3.91
N GLN A 456 -32.92 25.67 -4.17
CA GLN A 456 -31.83 26.62 -4.42
C GLN A 456 -30.98 26.83 -3.17
N MET A 457 -31.60 26.85 -1.99
CA MET A 457 -30.90 27.09 -0.73
C MET A 457 -30.09 25.90 -0.24
N ILE A 458 -30.18 24.71 -0.85
CA ILE A 458 -29.42 23.53 -0.43
C ILE A 458 -27.91 23.79 -0.59
N GLN A 459 -27.13 23.42 0.41
CA GLN A 459 -25.68 23.33 0.31
C GLN A 459 -25.28 21.87 0.10
N ALA A 460 -24.70 21.59 -1.06
CA ALA A 460 -24.14 20.27 -1.35
C ALA A 460 -22.80 20.11 -0.60
N PRO A 461 -22.47 18.89 -0.14
CA PRO A 461 -21.15 18.58 0.39
C PRO A 461 -20.06 18.96 -0.62
N GLN A 462 -19.00 19.60 -0.15
CA GLN A 462 -17.93 20.07 -1.02
C GLN A 462 -17.05 18.91 -1.50
N VAL A 463 -16.59 18.98 -2.76
CA VAL A 463 -15.68 18.00 -3.35
C VAL A 463 -14.51 18.72 -4.02
N GLN A 464 -13.30 18.37 -3.63
CA GLN A 464 -12.08 18.77 -4.34
C GLN A 464 -11.57 17.62 -5.20
N SER A 465 -11.34 17.90 -6.48
CA SER A 465 -10.76 16.94 -7.42
C SER A 465 -9.30 17.31 -7.76
N PHE A 466 -8.46 16.29 -7.85
CA PHE A 466 -7.07 16.34 -8.32
C PHE A 466 -6.98 15.51 -9.60
N ILE A 467 -6.65 16.13 -10.73
CA ILE A 467 -6.64 15.50 -12.05
C ILE A 467 -5.21 15.31 -12.54
N ARG A 468 -4.89 14.11 -13.04
CA ARG A 468 -3.53 13.63 -13.37
C ARG A 468 -2.53 13.94 -12.25
N PRO A 469 -2.84 13.48 -11.02
CA PRO A 469 -2.07 13.85 -9.83
C PRO A 469 -0.69 13.18 -9.75
#